data_AF-A0A7C9AN64-F1
#
_entry.id   AF-A0A7C9AN64-F1
#
_cell.length_a   1.000
_cell.length_b   1.000
_cell.length_c   1.000
_cell.angle_alpha   90.00
_cell.angle_beta   90.00
_cell.angle_gamma   90.00
#
_symmetry.space_group_name_H-M   'P 1'
#
loop_
_entity.id
_entity.type
_entity.pdbx_description
1 polymer ?
#
loop_
_entity_poly.entity_id
_entity_poly.type
_entity_poly.pdbx_seq_one_letter_code
_entity_poly.pdbx_strand_id
1 'polypeptide(L)'
;RRSLRTFSWGGPAWEKRVRNSARVRASNGISVLVTGAAGFVGTHVSAALKKRGDGVLGLDNFNDYYDPSLKRARQALLERSGVFIVEGDINDEALLKKLFEMVPFTHVMHLAAQAGVRYAMQNPASYVHSNIAGFVSLLEVCKSANPQPAIVWASSSSVYGLNTKVPFSEKDKTDQPASLYAATKKAGEEIAHTYNHIYGLSLTGLRFFTVYGPWGRPDMA
;
A
#
# COMPACT_ATOMS: atom_id res chain seq x y z
N ARG A 1 -0.66 -16.94 29.95
CA ARG A 1 -1.48 -17.74 28.99
C ARG A 1 -1.32 -17.10 27.61
N ARG A 2 -0.45 -17.64 26.74
CA ARG A 2 -0.32 -17.16 25.35
C ARG A 2 -1.59 -17.58 24.61
N SER A 3 -2.39 -16.61 24.20
CA SER A 3 -3.47 -16.83 23.24
C SER A 3 -2.87 -17.45 21.98
N LEU A 4 -3.27 -18.68 21.65
CA LEU A 4 -2.98 -19.29 20.36
C LEU A 4 -3.79 -18.52 19.31
N ARG A 5 -3.22 -17.42 18.79
CA ARG A 5 -3.75 -16.78 17.59
C ARG A 5 -3.61 -17.79 16.46
N THR A 6 -4.72 -18.40 16.05
CA THR A 6 -4.80 -19.15 14.81
C THR A 6 -4.70 -18.15 13.67
N PHE A 7 -3.52 -18.01 13.09
CA PHE A 7 -3.34 -17.20 11.90
C PHE A 7 -4.05 -17.87 10.73
N SER A 8 -4.84 -17.11 9.96
CA SER A 8 -5.50 -17.58 8.74
C SER A 8 -4.52 -17.77 7.56
N TRP A 9 -3.27 -17.37 7.77
CA TRP A 9 -2.17 -17.43 6.81
C TRP A 9 -1.04 -18.34 7.35
N GLY A 10 -0.26 -18.91 6.44
CA GLY A 10 0.85 -19.82 6.75
C GLY A 10 0.69 -21.23 6.18
N GLY A 11 1.69 -22.08 6.46
CA GLY A 11 1.76 -23.46 5.99
C GLY A 11 2.40 -23.63 4.60
N PRO A 12 2.91 -24.84 4.26
CA PRO A 12 3.80 -25.03 3.12
C PRO A 12 3.20 -24.62 1.76
N ALA A 13 1.91 -24.88 1.55
CA ALA A 13 1.22 -24.54 0.30
C ALA A 13 1.08 -23.01 0.13
N TRP A 14 0.74 -22.30 1.19
CA TRP A 14 0.63 -20.83 1.19
C TRP A 14 2.00 -20.19 0.99
N GLU A 15 3.03 -20.65 1.71
CA GLU A 15 4.40 -20.14 1.56
C GLU A 15 4.93 -20.34 0.14
N LYS A 16 4.62 -21.50 -0.48
CA LYS A 16 4.97 -21.77 -1.88
C LYS A 16 4.31 -20.77 -2.83
N ARG A 17 3.03 -20.43 -2.63
CA ARG A 17 2.33 -19.41 -3.44
C ARG A 17 2.98 -18.03 -3.30
N VAL A 18 3.30 -17.63 -2.06
CA VAL A 18 3.99 -16.36 -1.78
C VAL A 18 5.31 -16.26 -2.53
N ARG A 19 6.18 -17.26 -2.39
CA ARG A 19 7.50 -17.27 -3.06
C ARG A 19 7.38 -17.30 -4.58
N ASN A 20 6.45 -18.09 -5.12
CA ASN A 20 6.23 -18.18 -6.56
C ASN A 20 5.74 -16.85 -7.16
N SER A 21 4.85 -16.14 -6.46
CA SER A 21 4.34 -14.84 -6.88
C SER A 21 5.44 -13.79 -6.94
N ALA A 22 6.27 -13.74 -5.88
CA ALA A 22 7.39 -12.81 -5.75
C ALA A 22 8.64 -13.21 -6.54
N ARG A 23 8.60 -14.30 -7.34
CA ARG A 23 9.73 -14.72 -8.14
C ARG A 23 9.97 -13.75 -9.30
N VAL A 24 11.16 -13.15 -9.30
CA VAL A 24 11.69 -12.32 -10.39
C VAL A 24 12.03 -13.21 -11.59
N ARG A 25 11.62 -12.78 -12.79
CA ARG A 25 11.87 -13.48 -14.07
C ARG A 25 12.78 -12.70 -15.02
N ALA A 26 12.82 -11.37 -14.92
CA ALA A 26 13.72 -10.53 -15.70
C ALA A 26 15.14 -10.53 -15.10
N SER A 27 16.16 -10.39 -15.94
CA SER A 27 17.59 -10.38 -15.53
C SER A 27 17.96 -9.20 -14.62
N ASN A 28 17.24 -8.08 -14.76
CA ASN A 28 17.37 -6.87 -13.93
C ASN A 28 16.06 -6.57 -13.16
N GLY A 29 15.21 -7.58 -12.98
CA GLY A 29 13.92 -7.40 -12.32
C GLY A 29 14.04 -7.20 -10.82
N ILE A 30 12.98 -6.64 -10.23
CA ILE A 30 12.88 -6.36 -8.81
C ILE A 30 11.82 -7.23 -8.15
N SER A 31 11.92 -7.41 -6.83
CA SER A 31 10.86 -8.04 -6.02
C SER A 31 10.10 -6.96 -5.25
N VAL A 32 8.78 -6.92 -5.42
CA VAL A 32 7.91 -5.83 -4.96
C VAL A 32 6.77 -6.36 -4.11
N LEU A 33 6.61 -5.80 -2.91
CA LEU A 33 5.36 -5.90 -2.15
C LEU A 33 4.43 -4.76 -2.57
N VAL A 34 3.25 -5.08 -3.09
CA VAL A 34 2.21 -4.11 -3.43
C VAL A 34 1.09 -4.21 -2.41
N THR A 35 0.96 -3.20 -1.54
CA THR A 35 -0.17 -3.12 -0.60
C THR A 35 -1.34 -2.40 -1.27
N GLY A 36 -2.58 -2.82 -0.99
CA GLY A 36 -3.76 -2.34 -1.70
C GLY A 36 -3.85 -2.92 -3.11
N ALA A 37 -3.29 -4.12 -3.34
CA ALA A 37 -3.17 -4.72 -4.66
C ALA A 37 -4.53 -5.05 -5.31
N ALA A 38 -5.57 -5.29 -4.52
CA ALA A 38 -6.93 -5.49 -5.02
C ALA A 38 -7.69 -4.17 -5.23
N GLY A 39 -7.08 -3.03 -4.86
CA GLY A 39 -7.55 -1.69 -5.16
C GLY A 39 -7.30 -1.28 -6.62
N PHE A 40 -7.94 -0.20 -7.06
CA PHE A 40 -7.89 0.29 -8.44
C PHE A 40 -6.45 0.48 -8.96
N VAL A 41 -5.66 1.34 -8.30
CA VAL A 41 -4.28 1.62 -8.72
C VAL A 41 -3.38 0.39 -8.51
N GLY A 42 -3.55 -0.31 -7.38
CA GLY A 42 -2.72 -1.46 -7.03
C GLY A 42 -2.84 -2.62 -8.02
N THR A 43 -4.02 -2.85 -8.59
CA THR A 43 -4.20 -3.87 -9.62
C THR A 43 -3.43 -3.55 -10.89
N HIS A 44 -3.49 -2.30 -11.36
CA HIS A 44 -2.77 -1.89 -12.56
C HIS A 44 -1.25 -1.92 -12.38
N VAL A 45 -0.76 -1.45 -11.23
CA VAL A 45 0.68 -1.50 -10.91
C VAL A 45 1.16 -2.94 -10.80
N SER A 46 0.42 -3.81 -10.10
CA SER A 46 0.79 -5.22 -9.95
C SER A 46 0.86 -5.94 -11.29
N ALA A 47 -0.12 -5.73 -12.18
CA ALA A 47 -0.14 -6.31 -13.51
C ALA A 47 1.03 -5.80 -14.38
N ALA A 48 1.31 -4.49 -14.34
CA ALA A 48 2.40 -3.89 -15.12
C ALA A 48 3.78 -4.40 -14.67
N LEU A 49 4.04 -4.44 -13.35
CA LEU A 49 5.27 -5.00 -12.78
C LEU A 49 5.45 -6.47 -13.18
N LYS A 50 4.39 -7.27 -13.03
CA LYS A 50 4.46 -8.69 -13.36
C LYS A 50 4.72 -8.92 -14.85
N LYS A 51 4.08 -8.13 -15.73
CA LYS A 51 4.31 -8.16 -17.18
C LYS A 51 5.75 -7.79 -17.55
N ARG A 52 6.37 -6.86 -16.82
CA ARG A 52 7.78 -6.49 -16.97
C ARG A 52 8.76 -7.62 -16.57
N GLY A 53 8.27 -8.64 -15.87
CA GLY A 53 9.07 -9.77 -15.39
C GLY A 53 9.53 -9.61 -13.94
N ASP A 54 8.97 -8.65 -13.19
CA ASP A 54 9.26 -8.48 -11.77
C ASP A 54 8.57 -9.54 -10.91
N GLY A 55 9.12 -9.75 -9.72
CA GLY A 55 8.47 -10.46 -8.64
C GLY A 55 7.45 -9.56 -7.97
N VAL A 56 6.20 -10.01 -7.85
CA VAL A 56 5.13 -9.19 -7.26
C VAL A 56 4.36 -10.03 -6.27
N LEU A 57 4.22 -9.54 -5.04
CA LEU A 57 3.28 -10.07 -4.06
C LEU A 57 2.27 -8.98 -3.70
N GLY A 58 0.98 -9.30 -3.76
CA GLY A 58 -0.08 -8.39 -3.31
C GLY A 58 -0.41 -8.60 -1.83
N LEU A 59 -0.81 -7.52 -1.16
CA LEU A 59 -1.46 -7.55 0.16
C LEU A 59 -2.72 -6.66 0.11
N ASP A 60 -3.85 -7.18 0.54
CA ASP A 60 -5.11 -6.43 0.67
C ASP A 60 -6.00 -7.05 1.75
N ASN A 61 -6.75 -6.24 2.49
CA ASN A 61 -7.67 -6.72 3.52
C ASN A 61 -9.10 -6.92 3.02
N PHE A 62 -9.38 -6.59 1.75
CA PHE A 62 -10.70 -6.71 1.14
C PHE A 62 -11.81 -6.02 1.92
N ASN A 63 -11.50 -4.91 2.63
CA ASN A 63 -12.51 -4.14 3.36
C ASN A 63 -13.71 -3.76 2.47
N ASP A 64 -14.83 -3.52 3.13
CA ASP A 64 -16.18 -3.30 2.58
C ASP A 64 -16.52 -1.83 2.34
N TYR A 65 -15.50 -0.95 2.25
CA TYR A 65 -15.71 0.47 1.92
C TYR A 65 -16.47 0.67 0.58
N TYR A 66 -16.30 -0.26 -0.36
CA TYR A 66 -17.18 -0.48 -1.50
C TYR A 66 -17.34 -1.99 -1.71
N ASP A 67 -18.25 -2.39 -2.60
CA ASP A 67 -18.56 -3.80 -2.87
C ASP A 67 -17.27 -4.64 -3.04
N PRO A 68 -16.99 -5.59 -2.11
CA PRO A 68 -15.82 -6.45 -2.18
C PRO A 68 -15.75 -7.30 -3.44
N SER A 69 -16.88 -7.55 -4.13
CA SER A 69 -16.94 -8.29 -5.39
C SER A 69 -15.99 -7.70 -6.44
N LEU A 70 -15.86 -6.38 -6.48
CA LEU A 70 -14.94 -5.69 -7.41
C LEU A 70 -13.47 -5.96 -7.07
N LYS A 71 -13.12 -5.99 -5.78
CA LYS A 71 -11.76 -6.38 -5.34
C LYS A 71 -11.48 -7.84 -5.67
N ARG A 72 -12.47 -8.73 -5.51
CA ARG A 72 -12.35 -10.15 -5.87
C ARG A 72 -12.22 -10.36 -7.39
N ALA A 73 -12.93 -9.59 -8.20
CA ALA A 73 -12.77 -9.61 -9.65
C ALA A 73 -11.35 -9.19 -10.07
N ARG A 74 -10.80 -8.14 -9.45
CA ARG A 74 -9.41 -7.71 -9.67
C ARG A 74 -8.39 -8.74 -9.18
N GLN A 75 -8.63 -9.40 -8.04
CA GLN A 75 -7.81 -10.51 -7.55
C GLN A 75 -7.75 -11.65 -8.60
N ALA A 76 -8.89 -12.01 -9.20
CA ALA A 76 -8.92 -13.06 -10.23
C ALA A 76 -8.10 -12.68 -11.48
N LEU A 77 -8.08 -11.41 -11.88
CA LEU A 77 -7.23 -10.91 -12.97
C LEU A 77 -5.73 -11.03 -12.64
N LEU A 78 -5.37 -10.68 -11.40
CA LEU A 78 -4.00 -10.76 -10.92
C LEU A 78 -3.52 -12.21 -10.77
N GLU A 79 -4.37 -13.11 -10.29
CA GLU A 79 -4.04 -14.53 -10.17
C GLU A 79 -3.74 -15.15 -11.54
N ARG A 80 -4.53 -14.81 -12.59
CA ARG A 80 -4.26 -15.23 -13.98
C ARG A 80 -2.92 -14.73 -14.51
N SER A 81 -2.45 -13.59 -13.98
CA SER A 81 -1.14 -13.02 -14.32
C SER A 81 0.00 -13.58 -13.46
N GLY A 82 -0.31 -14.50 -12.52
CA GLY A 82 0.65 -15.08 -11.60
C GLY A 82 1.02 -14.18 -10.42
N VAL A 83 0.15 -13.22 -10.06
CA VAL A 83 0.26 -12.41 -8.85
C VAL A 83 -0.73 -12.93 -7.81
N PHE A 84 -0.18 -13.49 -6.74
CA PHE A 84 -0.92 -13.87 -5.55
C PHE A 84 -1.14 -12.65 -4.65
N ILE A 85 -2.39 -12.46 -4.22
CA ILE A 85 -2.75 -11.49 -3.19
C ILE A 85 -2.95 -12.23 -1.88
N VAL A 86 -2.12 -11.89 -0.89
CA VAL A 86 -2.31 -12.27 0.49
C VAL A 86 -3.47 -11.46 1.06
N GLU A 87 -4.47 -12.15 1.57
CA GLU A 87 -5.57 -11.53 2.31
C GLU A 87 -5.13 -11.29 3.75
N GLY A 88 -5.02 -10.02 4.12
CA GLY A 88 -4.53 -9.61 5.44
C GLY A 88 -4.48 -8.10 5.61
N ASP A 89 -4.50 -7.66 6.86
CA ASP A 89 -4.39 -6.25 7.21
C ASP A 89 -2.91 -5.81 7.29
N ILE A 90 -2.63 -4.59 6.85
CA ILE A 90 -1.30 -3.99 6.96
C ILE A 90 -0.90 -3.72 8.42
N ASN A 91 -1.86 -3.62 9.34
CA ASN A 91 -1.60 -3.55 10.77
C ASN A 91 -1.27 -4.92 11.41
N ASP A 92 -1.34 -6.03 10.66
CA ASP A 92 -0.87 -7.34 11.15
C ASP A 92 0.67 -7.42 11.02
N GLU A 93 1.36 -6.93 12.04
CA GLU A 93 2.83 -6.97 12.09
C GLU A 93 3.41 -8.39 11.98
N ALA A 94 2.71 -9.41 12.49
CA ALA A 94 3.20 -10.78 12.44
C ALA A 94 3.16 -11.29 11.00
N LEU A 95 2.11 -10.96 10.26
CA LEU A 95 2.02 -11.25 8.84
C LEU A 95 3.12 -10.52 8.08
N LEU A 96 3.27 -9.21 8.27
CA LEU A 96 4.29 -8.43 7.57
C LEU A 96 5.70 -8.98 7.81
N LYS A 97 6.06 -9.26 9.08
CA LYS A 97 7.35 -9.88 9.42
C LYS A 97 7.54 -11.21 8.70
N LYS A 98 6.54 -12.08 8.71
CA LYS A 98 6.58 -13.37 8.01
C LYS A 98 6.75 -13.22 6.50
N LEU A 99 6.11 -12.23 5.88
CA LEU A 99 6.26 -11.96 4.44
C LEU A 99 7.71 -11.54 4.10
N PHE A 100 8.30 -10.66 4.90
CA PHE A 100 9.68 -10.19 4.72
C PHE A 100 10.73 -11.28 5.03
N GLU A 101 10.44 -12.21 5.95
CA GLU A 101 11.28 -13.40 6.17
C GLU A 101 11.29 -14.35 4.96
N MET A 102 10.17 -14.45 4.24
CA MET A 102 10.04 -15.35 3.10
C MET A 102 10.54 -14.74 1.79
N VAL A 103 10.39 -13.44 1.63
CA VAL A 103 10.68 -12.74 0.38
C VAL A 103 11.59 -11.56 0.67
N PRO A 104 12.81 -11.54 0.09
CA PRO A 104 13.68 -10.36 0.16
C PRO A 104 13.14 -9.29 -0.80
N PHE A 105 12.15 -8.53 -0.35
CA PHE A 105 11.60 -7.44 -1.14
C PHE A 105 12.67 -6.36 -1.33
N THR A 106 12.95 -6.05 -2.60
CA THR A 106 13.82 -4.92 -2.97
C THR A 106 13.06 -3.61 -2.95
N HIS A 107 11.73 -3.66 -3.14
CA HIS A 107 10.87 -2.50 -3.25
C HIS A 107 9.53 -2.75 -2.56
N VAL A 108 8.91 -1.67 -2.10
CA VAL A 108 7.52 -1.66 -1.63
C VAL A 108 6.75 -0.57 -2.37
N MET A 109 5.60 -0.95 -2.91
CA MET A 109 4.60 -0.02 -3.46
C MET A 109 3.43 0.05 -2.48
N HIS A 110 3.38 1.11 -1.68
CA HIS A 110 2.37 1.28 -0.64
C HIS A 110 1.16 2.08 -1.11
N LEU A 111 0.08 1.36 -1.45
CA LEU A 111 -1.18 1.94 -1.93
C LEU A 111 -2.37 1.59 -1.02
N ALA A 112 -2.18 0.72 -0.02
CA ALA A 112 -3.21 0.43 0.98
C ALA A 112 -3.47 1.68 1.82
N ALA A 113 -4.68 2.22 1.75
CA ALA A 113 -5.15 3.33 2.55
C ALA A 113 -6.67 3.36 2.53
N GLN A 114 -7.28 3.90 3.58
CA GLN A 114 -8.65 4.37 3.52
C GLN A 114 -8.67 5.67 2.71
N ALA A 115 -9.40 5.64 1.60
CA ALA A 115 -9.49 6.75 0.65
C ALA A 115 -10.86 7.43 0.70
N GLY A 116 -11.01 8.50 -0.08
CA GLY A 116 -12.24 9.30 -0.15
C GLY A 116 -12.27 10.39 0.93
N VAL A 117 -12.60 11.62 0.55
CA VAL A 117 -12.61 12.76 1.49
C VAL A 117 -13.86 12.75 2.37
N ARG A 118 -15.02 12.47 1.77
CA ARG A 118 -16.33 12.55 2.44
C ARG A 118 -16.53 11.47 3.50
N TYR A 119 -16.05 10.26 3.25
CA TYR A 119 -16.21 9.14 4.18
C TYR A 119 -15.42 9.34 5.50
N ALA A 120 -14.40 10.21 5.50
CA ALA A 120 -13.66 10.56 6.71
C ALA A 120 -14.53 11.24 7.78
N MET A 121 -15.64 11.87 7.38
CA MET A 121 -16.61 12.44 8.31
C MET A 121 -17.50 11.37 8.97
N GLN A 122 -17.65 10.20 8.33
CA GLN A 122 -18.52 9.12 8.82
C GLN A 122 -17.74 8.11 9.67
N ASN A 123 -16.52 7.75 9.25
CA ASN A 123 -15.70 6.77 9.94
C ASN A 123 -14.23 7.24 10.06
N PRO A 124 -13.95 8.28 10.86
CA PRO A 124 -12.61 8.86 10.98
C PRO A 124 -11.56 7.88 11.50
N ALA A 125 -11.94 6.95 12.38
CA ALA A 125 -11.03 5.97 12.96
C ALA A 125 -10.40 5.06 11.91
N SER A 126 -11.15 4.69 10.86
CA SER A 126 -10.64 3.87 9.75
C SER A 126 -9.46 4.52 9.00
N TYR A 127 -9.42 5.86 8.96
CA TYR A 127 -8.33 6.62 8.32
C TYR A 127 -7.08 6.62 9.18
N VAL A 128 -7.20 6.82 10.50
CA VAL A 128 -6.04 6.75 11.40
C VAL A 128 -5.47 5.33 11.40
N HIS A 129 -6.35 4.32 11.48
CA HIS A 129 -5.96 2.92 11.47
C HIS A 129 -5.24 2.52 10.18
N SER A 130 -5.79 2.86 9.01
CA SER A 130 -5.22 2.43 7.73
C SER A 130 -4.06 3.32 7.28
N ASN A 131 -4.20 4.64 7.39
CA ASN A 131 -3.29 5.59 6.75
C ASN A 131 -2.11 5.98 7.62
N ILE A 132 -2.27 5.92 8.96
CA ILE A 132 -1.20 6.29 9.91
C ILE A 132 -0.64 5.03 10.54
N ALA A 133 -1.44 4.28 11.30
CA ALA A 133 -0.96 3.09 11.99
C ALA A 133 -0.44 2.04 10.99
N GLY A 134 -1.21 1.75 9.93
CA GLY A 134 -0.78 0.82 8.89
C GLY A 134 0.51 1.26 8.19
N PHE A 135 0.66 2.55 7.88
CA PHE A 135 1.90 3.06 7.28
C PHE A 135 3.10 2.86 8.21
N VAL A 136 2.96 3.17 9.50
CA VAL A 136 4.01 2.95 10.51
C VAL A 136 4.34 1.46 10.67
N SER A 137 3.33 0.57 10.73
CA SER A 137 3.55 -0.88 10.81
C SER A 137 4.38 -1.40 9.64
N LEU A 138 4.11 -0.91 8.42
CA LEU A 138 4.90 -1.25 7.25
C LEU A 138 6.34 -0.71 7.34
N LEU A 139 6.51 0.57 7.73
CA LEU A 139 7.82 1.18 7.87
C LEU A 139 8.69 0.47 8.91
N GLU A 140 8.11 0.02 10.03
CA GLU A 140 8.83 -0.72 11.07
C GLU A 140 9.40 -2.04 10.53
N VAL A 141 8.64 -2.78 9.72
CA VAL A 141 9.14 -4.02 9.11
C VAL A 141 10.16 -3.74 8.02
N CYS A 142 9.95 -2.71 7.19
CA CYS A 142 10.93 -2.29 6.19
C CYS A 142 12.26 -1.84 6.81
N LYS A 143 12.20 -1.11 7.93
CA LYS A 143 13.37 -0.66 8.69
C LYS A 143 14.24 -1.84 9.14
N SER A 144 13.62 -2.92 9.59
CA SER A 144 14.30 -4.12 10.07
C SER A 144 14.77 -5.06 8.95
N ALA A 145 14.36 -4.83 7.69
CA ALA A 145 14.80 -5.63 6.56
C ALA A 145 16.26 -5.28 6.17
N ASN A 146 16.99 -6.28 5.68
CA ASN A 146 18.36 -6.11 5.22
C ASN A 146 18.61 -6.86 3.88
N PRO A 147 18.91 -6.15 2.77
CA PRO A 147 18.90 -4.69 2.65
C PRO A 147 17.48 -4.11 2.83
N GLN A 148 17.41 -2.84 3.25
CA GLN A 148 16.14 -2.12 3.32
C GLN A 148 15.57 -1.93 1.91
N PRO A 149 14.25 -2.14 1.69
CA PRO A 149 13.64 -1.88 0.40
C PRO A 149 13.52 -0.38 0.10
N ALA A 150 13.52 -0.01 -1.18
CA ALA A 150 13.04 1.30 -1.60
C ALA A 150 11.51 1.35 -1.56
N ILE A 151 10.94 2.42 -1.00
CA ILE A 151 9.51 2.51 -0.73
C ILE A 151 8.93 3.67 -1.53
N VAL A 152 7.97 3.35 -2.41
CA VAL A 152 7.12 4.34 -3.09
C VAL A 152 5.73 4.24 -2.51
N TRP A 153 5.13 5.37 -2.12
CA TRP A 153 3.84 5.37 -1.44
C TRP A 153 2.91 6.47 -1.95
N ALA A 154 1.61 6.22 -1.81
CA ALA A 154 0.58 7.15 -2.26
C ALA A 154 0.32 8.26 -1.21
N SER A 155 0.87 9.45 -1.46
CA SER A 155 0.35 10.70 -0.91
C SER A 155 -0.89 11.14 -1.73
N SER A 156 -1.30 12.40 -1.63
CA SER A 156 -2.52 12.92 -2.26
C SER A 156 -2.39 14.39 -2.58
N SER A 157 -2.95 14.86 -3.69
CA SER A 157 -3.06 16.29 -3.98
C SER A 157 -3.92 17.04 -2.95
N SER A 158 -4.74 16.33 -2.16
CA SER A 158 -5.51 16.93 -1.08
C SER A 158 -4.65 17.58 0.02
N VAL A 159 -3.35 17.29 0.09
CA VAL A 159 -2.43 17.95 1.04
C VAL A 159 -2.29 19.44 0.76
N TYR A 160 -2.55 19.89 -0.48
CA TYR A 160 -2.59 21.33 -0.79
C TYR A 160 -3.73 22.06 -0.08
N GLY A 161 -4.74 21.34 0.42
CA GLY A 161 -5.70 21.86 1.39
C GLY A 161 -6.41 23.13 0.94
N LEU A 162 -6.31 24.18 1.76
CA LEU A 162 -6.93 25.49 1.51
C LEU A 162 -6.07 26.45 0.65
N ASN A 163 -4.99 25.97 0.03
CA ASN A 163 -4.16 26.80 -0.81
C ASN A 163 -4.93 27.35 -2.01
N THR A 164 -4.76 28.65 -2.28
CA THR A 164 -5.37 29.34 -3.43
C THR A 164 -4.43 29.52 -4.62
N LYS A 165 -3.11 29.41 -4.40
CA LYS A 165 -2.10 29.47 -5.46
C LYS A 165 -2.26 28.28 -6.41
N VAL A 166 -2.30 28.56 -7.72
CA VAL A 166 -2.28 27.56 -8.78
C VAL A 166 -1.29 27.99 -9.90
N PRO A 167 -0.62 27.05 -10.59
CA PRO A 167 -0.60 25.61 -10.32
C PRO A 167 0.09 25.29 -8.98
N PHE A 168 -0.34 24.20 -8.34
CA PHE A 168 0.29 23.72 -7.11
C PHE A 168 1.73 23.26 -7.37
N SER A 169 2.61 23.49 -6.40
CA SER A 169 3.99 23.03 -6.39
C SER A 169 4.29 22.24 -5.13
N GLU A 170 5.17 21.23 -5.21
CA GLU A 170 5.69 20.50 -4.05
C GLU A 170 6.37 21.41 -3.01
N LYS A 171 6.82 22.60 -3.43
CA LYS A 171 7.39 23.63 -2.56
C LYS A 171 6.35 24.46 -1.79
N ASP A 172 5.07 24.35 -2.14
CA ASP A 172 4.01 25.10 -1.47
C ASP A 172 3.78 24.56 -0.06
N LYS A 173 3.48 25.45 0.88
CA LYS A 173 3.11 25.10 2.26
C LYS A 173 1.81 24.29 2.25
N THR A 174 1.74 23.22 3.04
CA THR A 174 0.61 22.26 3.05
C THR A 174 0.03 22.08 4.46
N ASP A 175 0.04 23.14 5.27
CA ASP A 175 -0.24 23.07 6.71
C ASP A 175 -1.70 23.37 7.06
N GLN A 176 -2.56 23.52 6.05
CA GLN A 176 -3.99 23.82 6.19
C GLN A 176 -4.84 22.76 5.49
N PRO A 177 -4.84 21.50 5.96
CA PRO A 177 -5.62 20.43 5.34
C PRO A 177 -7.13 20.68 5.48
N ALA A 178 -7.86 20.55 4.38
CA ALA A 178 -9.31 20.79 4.34
C ALA A 178 -10.15 19.57 4.81
N SER A 179 -9.51 18.46 5.21
CA SER A 179 -10.19 17.25 5.66
C SER A 179 -9.27 16.35 6.48
N LEU A 180 -9.86 15.41 7.24
CA LEU A 180 -9.08 14.38 7.95
C LEU A 180 -8.27 13.50 6.97
N TYR A 181 -8.83 13.14 5.81
CA TYR A 181 -8.07 12.41 4.80
C TYR A 181 -6.80 13.17 4.38
N ALA A 182 -6.92 14.47 4.07
CA ALA A 182 -5.78 15.33 3.75
C ALA A 182 -4.77 15.39 4.91
N ALA A 183 -5.24 15.53 6.14
CA ALA A 183 -4.40 15.52 7.32
C ALA A 183 -3.63 14.19 7.48
N THR A 184 -4.27 13.04 7.26
CA THR A 184 -3.57 11.73 7.34
C THR A 184 -2.49 11.58 6.27
N LYS A 185 -2.73 12.09 5.05
CA LYS A 185 -1.73 12.05 3.97
C LYS A 185 -0.56 12.98 4.24
N LYS A 186 -0.83 14.19 4.77
CA LYS A 186 0.23 15.10 5.21
C LYS A 186 1.03 14.53 6.38
N ALA A 187 0.36 13.92 7.37
CA ALA A 187 1.04 13.21 8.45
C ALA A 187 1.95 12.08 7.92
N GLY A 188 1.50 11.36 6.89
CA GLY A 188 2.32 10.38 6.18
C GLY A 188 3.61 10.98 5.58
N GLU A 189 3.57 12.20 5.03
CA GLU A 189 4.76 12.88 4.52
C GLU A 189 5.77 13.21 5.63
N GLU A 190 5.29 13.70 6.77
CA GLU A 190 6.13 13.99 7.93
C GLU A 190 6.73 12.72 8.54
N ILE A 191 5.92 11.66 8.68
CA ILE A 191 6.38 10.34 9.15
C ILE A 191 7.45 9.79 8.21
N ALA A 192 7.22 9.84 6.89
CA ALA A 192 8.19 9.36 5.92
C ALA A 192 9.52 10.12 6.00
N HIS A 193 9.46 11.45 6.13
CA HIS A 193 10.65 12.27 6.34
C HIS A 193 11.42 11.85 7.60
N THR A 194 10.71 11.67 8.73
CA THR A 194 11.34 11.23 9.99
C THR A 194 11.98 9.86 9.87
N TYR A 195 11.32 8.89 9.23
CA TYR A 195 11.87 7.55 9.03
C TYR A 195 13.08 7.53 8.11
N ASN A 196 13.09 8.35 7.06
CA ASN A 196 14.29 8.54 6.23
C ASN A 196 15.43 9.16 7.05
N HIS A 197 15.16 10.25 7.77
CA HIS A 197 16.17 10.97 8.55
C HIS A 197 16.82 10.10 9.63
N ILE A 198 16.02 9.34 10.39
CA ILE A 198 16.51 8.55 11.53
C ILE A 198 17.07 7.20 11.09
N TYR A 199 16.45 6.54 10.11
CA TYR A 199 16.75 5.13 9.78
C TYR A 199 17.30 4.91 8.38
N GLY A 200 17.39 5.95 7.55
CA GLY A 200 17.93 5.86 6.19
C GLY A 200 17.00 5.24 5.16
N LEU A 201 15.72 4.99 5.49
CA LEU A 201 14.77 4.40 4.55
C LEU A 201 14.61 5.26 3.29
N SER A 202 14.80 4.66 2.11
CA SER A 202 14.56 5.34 0.83
C SER A 202 13.06 5.44 0.56
N LEU A 203 12.51 6.65 0.63
CA LEU A 203 11.07 6.92 0.60
C LEU A 203 10.72 7.96 -0.47
N THR A 204 9.76 7.64 -1.33
CA THR A 204 9.21 8.57 -2.34
C THR A 204 7.69 8.63 -2.23
N GLY A 205 7.16 9.80 -1.86
CA GLY A 205 5.72 10.04 -1.79
C GLY A 205 5.17 10.61 -3.09
N LEU A 206 4.12 10.00 -3.64
CA LEU A 206 3.46 10.46 -4.85
C LEU A 206 2.15 11.17 -4.50
N ARG A 207 2.07 12.49 -4.71
CA ARG A 207 0.84 13.26 -4.51
C ARG A 207 -0.12 13.04 -5.69
N PHE A 208 -0.89 11.95 -5.64
CA PHE A 208 -1.86 11.66 -6.70
C PHE A 208 -2.96 12.71 -6.78
N PHE A 209 -3.24 13.14 -8.02
CA PHE A 209 -4.46 13.84 -8.38
C PHE A 209 -5.55 12.80 -8.74
N THR A 210 -6.63 13.24 -9.38
CA THR A 210 -7.70 12.35 -9.83
C THR A 210 -7.16 11.31 -10.82
N VAL A 211 -7.17 10.04 -10.38
CA VAL A 211 -6.83 8.89 -11.23
C VAL A 211 -8.13 8.28 -11.76
N TYR A 212 -8.22 8.04 -13.07
CA TYR A 212 -9.36 7.40 -13.71
C TYR A 212 -8.91 6.33 -14.70
N GLY A 213 -9.80 5.39 -15.04
CA GLY A 213 -9.52 4.30 -15.97
C GLY A 213 -10.39 3.06 -15.71
N PRO A 214 -10.24 2.01 -16.53
CA PRO A 214 -10.91 0.72 -16.33
C PRO A 214 -10.68 0.18 -14.93
N TRP A 215 -11.66 -0.55 -14.38
CA TRP A 215 -11.59 -1.03 -12.99
C TRP A 215 -11.42 0.11 -11.96
N GLY A 216 -11.92 1.30 -12.27
CA GLY A 216 -11.95 2.46 -11.38
C GLY A 216 -12.72 2.21 -10.09
N ARG A 217 -12.75 3.21 -9.21
CA ARG A 217 -13.55 3.15 -7.99
C ARG A 217 -15.00 3.56 -8.27
N PRO A 218 -16.00 2.85 -7.72
CA PRO A 218 -17.41 3.22 -7.90
C PRO A 218 -17.78 4.58 -7.32
N ASP A 219 -17.11 5.03 -6.25
CA ASP A 219 -17.42 6.30 -5.58
C ASP A 219 -16.83 7.54 -6.28
N MET A 220 -16.09 7.34 -7.37
CA MET A 220 -15.57 8.40 -8.24
C MET A 220 -16.30 8.48 -9.59
N ALA A 221 -17.34 7.65 -9.78
CA ALA A 221 -18.19 7.63 -10.97
C ALA A 221 -19.45 8.49 -10.78
#